data_AF-A0A196SB06-F1
#
_entry.id   AF-A0A196SB06-F1
#
_cell.length_a   1.000
_cell.length_b   1.000
_cell.length_c   1.000
_cell.angle_alpha   90.00
_cell.angle_beta   90.00
_cell.angle_gamma   90.00
#
_symmetry.space_group_name_H-M   'P 1'
#
loop_
_entity.id
_entity.type
_entity.pdbx_description
1 polymer ?
#
loop_
_entity_poly.entity_id
_entity_poly.type
_entity_poly.pdbx_seq_one_letter_code
_entity_poly.pdbx_strand_id
1 'polypeptide(L)'
;MAHYTRNCHNWFDCQSEMTIFFSLTKYDLRMCTVTQACIDLGNTGVNQYSLPGWLTLPATDAVMPYTCWANTQQQPFVIVKKTSAVPAFYTRLQDFGKNRLEWLTHLRFSGFHFALLGQSWLYHLRHRQSSLAERYDQKKDINGKIMRIREAELSEQYKGVWRLPLCGVSEQAYSNPYGMSVEQLLEREEREQQKSQSPAYKRDKEIMEKFAKRKKNKRKK
;
A
#
# COMPACT_ATOMS: atom_id res chain seq x y z
N MET A 1 18.13 -17.94 8.14
CA MET A 1 17.21 -17.98 6.98
C MET A 1 17.95 -17.45 5.78
N ALA A 2 18.19 -18.29 4.77
CA ALA A 2 18.93 -17.87 3.57
C ALA A 2 18.12 -16.78 2.84
N HIS A 3 18.70 -15.60 2.71
CA HIS A 3 18.13 -14.57 1.84
C HIS A 3 18.23 -15.09 0.40
N TYR A 4 17.10 -15.40 -0.23
CA TYR A 4 17.02 -15.62 -1.68
C TYR A 4 17.27 -14.28 -2.39
N THR A 5 18.51 -13.79 -2.35
CA THR A 5 19.00 -12.73 -3.21
C THR A 5 20.16 -13.33 -4.00
N ARG A 6 19.84 -14.12 -5.04
CA ARG A 6 20.84 -14.41 -6.06
C ARG A 6 21.01 -13.15 -6.91
N ASN A 7 22.27 -12.75 -7.09
CA ASN A 7 22.60 -11.65 -7.98
C ASN A 7 22.51 -12.17 -9.42
N CYS A 8 21.31 -12.13 -10.00
CA CYS A 8 21.15 -12.29 -11.44
C CYS A 8 21.54 -10.96 -12.11
N HIS A 9 22.40 -11.01 -13.13
CA HIS A 9 22.82 -9.81 -13.86
C HIS A 9 21.72 -9.32 -14.81
N ASN A 10 20.85 -10.22 -15.25
CA ASN A 10 19.66 -9.93 -16.04
C ASN A 10 18.51 -10.89 -15.64
N TRP A 11 17.31 -10.66 -16.18
CA TRP A 11 16.12 -11.43 -15.79
C TRP A 11 16.13 -12.88 -16.33
N PHE A 12 16.80 -13.14 -17.45
CA PHE A 12 16.82 -14.46 -18.10
C PHE A 12 17.81 -15.42 -17.42
N ASP A 13 18.89 -14.93 -16.80
CA ASP A 13 19.80 -15.73 -15.97
C ASP A 13 19.07 -16.41 -14.80
N CYS A 14 18.02 -15.75 -14.29
CA CYS A 14 17.16 -16.26 -13.24
C CYS A 14 16.00 -17.12 -13.78
N GLN A 15 15.72 -17.10 -15.09
CA GLN A 15 14.52 -17.69 -15.68
C GLN A 15 14.50 -19.22 -15.57
N SER A 16 15.64 -19.89 -15.82
CA SER A 16 15.74 -21.36 -15.71
C SER A 16 15.38 -21.86 -14.31
N GLU A 17 15.82 -21.14 -13.28
CA GLU A 17 15.52 -21.43 -11.87
C GLU A 17 14.10 -21.01 -11.48
N MET A 18 13.59 -19.92 -12.06
CA MET A 18 12.23 -19.43 -11.79
C MET A 18 11.14 -20.23 -12.52
N THR A 19 11.51 -21.03 -13.52
CA THR A 19 10.60 -21.89 -14.28
C THR A 19 9.84 -22.85 -13.36
N ILE A 20 10.49 -23.31 -12.27
CA ILE A 20 9.85 -24.17 -11.28
C ILE A 20 8.61 -23.51 -10.67
N PHE A 21 8.65 -22.20 -10.42
CA PHE A 21 7.50 -21.48 -9.89
C PHE A 21 6.36 -21.49 -10.89
N PHE A 22 6.60 -21.29 -12.18
CA PHE A 22 5.52 -21.36 -13.17
C PHE A 22 4.87 -22.74 -13.31
N SER A 23 5.56 -23.81 -12.89
CA SER A 23 5.02 -25.17 -12.90
C SER A 23 4.27 -25.59 -11.64
N LEU A 24 4.29 -24.79 -10.55
CA LEU A 24 3.63 -25.20 -9.31
C LEU A 24 2.10 -25.18 -9.49
N THR A 25 1.48 -26.29 -9.11
CA THR A 25 0.04 -26.38 -8.95
C THR A 25 -0.39 -25.85 -7.59
N LYS A 26 -1.68 -25.60 -7.45
CA LYS A 26 -2.30 -25.26 -6.17
C LYS A 26 -2.14 -26.38 -5.13
N TYR A 27 -2.09 -27.63 -5.59
CA TYR A 27 -1.78 -28.78 -4.75
C TYR A 27 -0.34 -28.69 -4.23
N ASP A 28 0.63 -28.36 -5.09
CA ASP A 28 2.03 -28.19 -4.69
C ASP A 28 2.19 -27.08 -3.66
N LEU A 29 1.50 -25.93 -3.84
CA LEU A 29 1.48 -24.85 -2.86
C LEU A 29 0.92 -25.32 -1.51
N ARG A 30 -0.20 -26.06 -1.52
CA ARG A 30 -0.78 -26.63 -0.30
C ARG A 30 0.19 -27.60 0.38
N MET A 31 0.80 -28.50 -0.39
CA MET A 31 1.77 -29.44 0.15
C MET A 31 2.98 -28.74 0.73
N CYS A 32 3.47 -27.67 0.09
CA CYS A 32 4.59 -26.89 0.61
C CYS A 32 4.31 -26.30 2.00
N THR A 33 3.08 -25.84 2.25
CA THR A 33 2.66 -25.36 3.58
C THR A 33 2.51 -26.52 4.57
N VAL A 34 1.87 -27.63 4.17
CA VAL A 34 1.62 -28.80 5.05
C VAL A 34 2.92 -29.47 5.47
N THR A 35 3.89 -29.63 4.56
CA THR A 35 5.19 -30.23 4.84
C THR A 35 6.19 -29.24 5.45
N GLN A 36 5.78 -27.99 5.67
CA GLN A 36 6.65 -26.90 6.16
C GLN A 36 7.87 -26.61 5.26
N ALA A 37 7.81 -26.99 3.98
CA ALA A 37 8.82 -26.60 2.98
C ALA A 37 8.72 -25.10 2.63
N CYS A 38 7.54 -24.50 2.81
CA CYS A 38 7.27 -23.08 2.66
C CYS A 38 6.92 -22.44 4.01
N ILE A 39 7.28 -21.17 4.17
CA ILE A 39 6.81 -20.34 5.27
C ILE A 39 5.58 -19.57 4.79
N ASP A 40 4.43 -19.80 5.43
CA ASP A 40 3.28 -18.94 5.24
C ASP A 40 3.56 -17.58 5.91
N LEU A 41 3.64 -16.53 5.09
CA LEU A 41 3.84 -15.16 5.57
C LEU A 41 2.58 -14.58 6.25
N GLY A 42 1.49 -15.34 6.24
CA GLY A 42 0.23 -15.00 6.87
C GLY A 42 -0.61 -14.03 6.04
N ASN A 43 -1.92 -14.12 6.25
CA ASN A 43 -2.90 -13.21 5.67
C ASN A 43 -3.00 -11.93 6.53
N THR A 44 -1.94 -11.12 6.59
CA THR A 44 -1.85 -9.95 7.48
C THR A 44 -1.36 -8.69 6.76
N GLY A 45 -1.74 -7.53 7.29
CA GLY A 45 -1.29 -6.22 6.78
C GLY A 45 -1.53 -6.06 5.28
N VAL A 46 -0.46 -5.78 4.53
CA VAL A 46 -0.51 -5.58 3.08
C VAL A 46 -0.88 -6.83 2.28
N ASN A 47 -0.71 -8.03 2.87
CA ASN A 47 -0.96 -9.32 2.23
C ASN A 47 -2.33 -9.92 2.57
N GLN A 48 -3.20 -9.17 3.28
CA GLN A 48 -4.47 -9.70 3.81
C GLN A 48 -5.58 -9.87 2.74
N TYR A 49 -5.23 -10.27 1.52
CA TYR A 49 -6.15 -10.41 0.39
C TYR A 49 -6.34 -11.88 -0.04
N SER A 50 -5.94 -12.85 0.78
CA SER A 50 -6.28 -14.26 0.54
C SER A 50 -7.58 -14.59 1.28
N LEU A 51 -8.51 -15.26 0.61
CA LEU A 51 -9.76 -15.72 1.24
C LEU A 51 -9.57 -17.11 1.84
N PRO A 52 -10.13 -17.38 3.04
CA PRO A 52 -10.14 -18.72 3.61
C PRO A 52 -10.75 -19.72 2.62
N GLY A 53 -10.12 -20.88 2.49
CA GLY A 53 -10.55 -21.93 1.56
C GLY A 53 -10.09 -21.73 0.12
N TRP A 54 -9.31 -20.67 -0.20
CA TRP A 54 -8.75 -20.51 -1.53
C TRP A 54 -7.98 -21.77 -1.96
N LEU A 55 -7.05 -22.28 -1.14
CA LEU A 55 -6.26 -23.50 -1.44
C LEU A 55 -7.11 -24.76 -1.70
N THR A 56 -8.35 -24.81 -1.20
CA THR A 56 -9.26 -25.95 -1.32
C THR A 56 -10.44 -25.70 -2.24
N LEU A 57 -10.49 -24.53 -2.91
CA LEU A 57 -11.58 -24.17 -3.80
C LEU A 57 -11.67 -25.17 -4.98
N PRO A 58 -12.85 -25.75 -5.26
CA PRO A 58 -13.07 -26.67 -6.37
C PRO A 58 -12.58 -26.12 -7.71
N ALA A 59 -12.04 -26.99 -8.58
CA ALA A 59 -11.52 -26.58 -9.88
C ALA A 59 -12.58 -25.96 -10.81
N THR A 60 -13.85 -26.29 -10.59
CA THR A 60 -15.01 -25.73 -11.31
C THR A 60 -15.27 -24.26 -10.97
N ASP A 61 -14.81 -23.80 -9.81
CA ASP A 61 -15.04 -22.43 -9.36
C ASP A 61 -13.88 -21.54 -9.81
N ALA A 62 -14.17 -20.67 -10.78
CA ALA A 62 -13.17 -19.78 -11.36
C ALA A 62 -12.77 -18.64 -10.42
N VAL A 63 -13.67 -18.20 -9.53
CA VAL A 63 -13.46 -17.02 -8.66
C VAL A 63 -14.15 -17.17 -7.31
N MET A 64 -13.62 -16.46 -6.30
CA MET A 64 -14.23 -16.29 -4.98
C MET A 64 -14.60 -14.82 -4.77
N PRO A 65 -15.88 -14.44 -4.79
CA PRO A 65 -16.31 -13.07 -4.57
C PRO A 65 -15.90 -12.55 -3.19
N TYR A 66 -15.43 -11.31 -3.12
CA TYR A 66 -15.26 -10.63 -1.84
C TYR A 66 -16.61 -10.11 -1.34
N THR A 67 -16.88 -10.34 -0.06
CA THR A 67 -18.04 -9.75 0.65
C THR A 67 -17.65 -8.52 1.46
N CYS A 68 -16.37 -8.41 1.84
CA CYS A 68 -15.79 -7.26 2.49
C CYS A 68 -14.29 -7.14 2.17
N TRP A 69 -13.74 -5.95 2.37
CA TRP A 69 -12.33 -5.62 2.19
C TRP A 69 -11.64 -5.60 3.56
N ALA A 70 -10.64 -6.45 3.77
CA ALA A 70 -10.19 -6.72 5.14
C ALA A 70 -9.42 -5.56 5.79
N ASN A 71 -8.64 -4.78 5.02
CA ASN A 71 -8.04 -3.54 5.50
C ASN A 71 -7.64 -2.60 4.34
N THR A 72 -7.48 -1.30 4.62
CA THR A 72 -7.16 -0.29 3.60
C THR A 72 -5.68 -0.26 3.17
N GLN A 73 -4.83 -1.12 3.74
CA GLN A 73 -3.41 -1.21 3.40
C GLN A 73 -3.07 -2.41 2.49
N GLN A 74 -4.07 -3.22 2.13
CA GLN A 74 -3.87 -4.37 1.24
C GLN A 74 -3.37 -3.92 -0.13
N GLN A 75 -2.39 -4.65 -0.67
CA GLN A 75 -1.82 -4.38 -2.00
C GLN A 75 -1.98 -5.58 -2.95
N PRO A 76 -3.22 -6.03 -3.21
CA PRO A 76 -3.47 -7.13 -4.14
C PRO A 76 -3.07 -6.75 -5.56
N PHE A 77 -2.59 -7.72 -6.32
CA PHE A 77 -2.52 -7.59 -7.78
C PHE A 77 -3.92 -7.78 -8.34
N VAL A 78 -4.37 -6.85 -9.17
CA VAL A 78 -5.73 -6.85 -9.72
C VAL A 78 -5.68 -6.82 -11.24
N ILE A 79 -6.62 -7.52 -11.85
CA ILE A 79 -6.90 -7.44 -13.28
C ILE A 79 -8.22 -6.70 -13.41
N VAL A 80 -8.23 -5.58 -14.13
CA VAL A 80 -9.41 -4.73 -14.29
C VAL A 80 -9.72 -4.58 -15.77
N LYS A 81 -10.99 -4.77 -16.14
CA LYS A 81 -11.44 -4.58 -17.52
C LYS A 81 -11.26 -3.12 -17.92
N LYS A 82 -10.45 -2.84 -18.95
CA LYS A 82 -10.23 -1.48 -19.46
C LYS A 82 -11.53 -0.93 -20.05
N THR A 83 -12.13 0.03 -19.35
CA THR A 83 -13.33 0.76 -19.76
C THR A 83 -13.19 2.22 -19.35
N SER A 84 -14.08 3.09 -19.84
CA SER A 84 -14.15 4.49 -19.40
C SER A 84 -14.56 4.65 -17.92
N ALA A 85 -15.13 3.62 -17.30
CA ALA A 85 -15.49 3.63 -15.88
C ALA A 85 -14.29 3.40 -14.94
N VAL A 86 -13.16 2.92 -15.47
CA VAL A 86 -11.97 2.68 -14.65
C VAL A 86 -11.33 4.02 -14.32
N PRO A 87 -11.20 4.39 -13.04
CA PRO A 87 -10.58 5.65 -12.66
C PRO A 87 -9.09 5.66 -13.03
N ALA A 88 -8.56 6.84 -13.30
CA ALA A 88 -7.11 7.03 -13.45
C ALA A 88 -6.42 6.99 -12.08
N PHE A 89 -5.11 6.76 -12.06
CA PHE A 89 -4.31 6.88 -10.85
C PHE A 89 -4.31 8.30 -10.31
N TYR A 90 -4.47 8.47 -9.00
CA TYR A 90 -4.35 9.77 -8.36
C TYR A 90 -2.90 10.23 -8.29
N THR A 91 -2.62 11.38 -8.90
CA THR A 91 -1.25 11.87 -9.14
C THR A 91 -0.70 12.75 -8.02
N ARG A 92 -1.51 13.11 -7.03
CA ARG A 92 -1.10 14.02 -5.95
C ARG A 92 -0.39 13.31 -4.79
N LEU A 93 -0.37 11.99 -4.80
CA LEU A 93 0.37 11.20 -3.83
C LEU A 93 1.86 11.28 -4.13
N GLN A 94 2.65 11.57 -3.10
CA GLN A 94 4.08 11.80 -3.24
C GLN A 94 4.90 10.55 -2.92
N ASP A 95 4.62 9.37 -3.47
CA ASP A 95 5.41 8.17 -3.11
C ASP A 95 5.36 6.91 -3.99
N PHE A 96 6.15 5.95 -3.50
CA PHE A 96 6.31 4.55 -3.84
C PHE A 96 5.09 3.72 -3.35
N GLY A 97 4.04 3.66 -4.18
CA GLY A 97 2.98 2.66 -4.05
C GLY A 97 1.70 3.09 -3.33
N LYS A 98 1.57 4.30 -2.76
CA LYS A 98 0.25 4.74 -2.25
C LYS A 98 -0.72 5.07 -3.38
N ASN A 99 -0.22 5.46 -4.55
CA ASN A 99 -1.06 5.60 -5.74
C ASN A 99 -1.84 4.31 -6.04
N ARG A 100 -1.24 3.13 -5.82
CA ARG A 100 -1.92 1.84 -5.94
C ARG A 100 -2.99 1.65 -4.86
N LEU A 101 -2.68 1.98 -3.61
CA LEU A 101 -3.64 1.89 -2.51
C LEU A 101 -4.84 2.81 -2.73
N GLU A 102 -4.59 4.05 -3.12
CA GLU A 102 -5.64 5.00 -3.48
C GLU A 102 -6.46 4.50 -4.65
N TRP A 103 -5.83 3.98 -5.70
CA TRP A 103 -6.53 3.52 -6.87
C TRP A 103 -7.45 2.32 -6.58
N LEU A 104 -7.01 1.39 -5.72
CA LEU A 104 -7.86 0.31 -5.21
C LEU A 104 -9.03 0.84 -4.39
N THR A 105 -8.79 1.86 -3.54
CA THR A 105 -9.85 2.56 -2.83
C THR A 105 -10.81 3.24 -3.81
N HIS A 106 -10.33 3.93 -4.84
CA HIS A 106 -11.16 4.58 -5.86
C HIS A 106 -12.03 3.57 -6.61
N LEU A 107 -11.46 2.43 -7.03
CA LEU A 107 -12.23 1.31 -7.61
C LEU A 107 -13.36 0.86 -6.66
N ARG A 108 -13.06 0.70 -5.38
CA ARG A 108 -14.06 0.32 -4.36
C ARG A 108 -15.19 1.33 -4.24
N PHE A 109 -14.86 2.62 -4.16
CA PHE A 109 -15.85 3.70 -4.05
C PHE A 109 -16.66 3.89 -5.33
N SER A 110 -16.10 3.58 -6.51
CA SER A 110 -16.79 3.70 -7.79
C SER A 110 -17.68 2.50 -8.15
N GLY A 111 -17.87 1.56 -7.23
CA GLY A 111 -18.82 0.44 -7.39
C GLY A 111 -18.27 -0.80 -8.10
N PHE A 112 -16.96 -0.91 -8.22
CA PHE A 112 -16.36 -2.15 -8.71
C PHE A 112 -16.56 -3.29 -7.72
N HIS A 113 -16.87 -4.46 -8.26
CA HIS A 113 -16.92 -5.71 -7.53
C HIS A 113 -15.57 -6.39 -7.59
N PHE A 114 -15.19 -7.03 -6.49
CA PHE A 114 -13.90 -7.71 -6.37
C PHE A 114 -14.14 -9.20 -6.21
N ALA A 115 -13.31 -10.00 -6.86
CA ALA A 115 -13.24 -11.44 -6.65
C ALA A 115 -11.78 -11.90 -6.70
N LEU A 116 -11.44 -12.89 -5.89
CA LEU A 116 -10.14 -13.56 -5.92
C LEU A 116 -10.18 -14.63 -7.02
N LEU A 117 -9.17 -14.68 -7.89
CA LEU A 117 -9.05 -15.74 -8.89
C LEU A 117 -8.82 -17.08 -8.18
N GLY A 118 -9.67 -18.06 -8.48
CA GLY A 118 -9.72 -19.33 -7.76
C GLY A 118 -8.63 -20.31 -8.17
N GLN A 119 -8.32 -20.38 -9.46
CA GLN A 119 -7.41 -21.38 -10.05
C GLN A 119 -6.15 -20.74 -10.64
N SER A 120 -5.74 -19.60 -10.09
CA SER A 120 -4.59 -18.85 -10.57
C SER A 120 -3.85 -18.21 -9.42
N TRP A 121 -2.54 -18.12 -9.56
CA TRP A 121 -1.66 -17.54 -8.57
C TRP A 121 -0.48 -16.88 -9.28
N LEU A 122 0.25 -16.06 -8.54
CA LEU A 122 1.49 -15.44 -9.01
C LEU A 122 2.50 -15.51 -7.88
N TYR A 123 3.77 -15.53 -8.22
CA TYR A 123 4.84 -15.26 -7.28
C TYR A 123 5.29 -13.80 -7.43
N HIS A 124 5.64 -13.18 -6.32
CA HIS A 124 6.29 -11.88 -6.30
C HIS A 124 7.69 -12.06 -5.72
N LEU A 125 8.70 -11.84 -6.55
CA LEU A 125 10.08 -11.85 -6.08
C LEU A 125 10.31 -10.67 -5.15
N ARG A 126 10.63 -10.98 -3.89
CA ARG A 126 10.95 -9.95 -2.92
C ARG A 126 12.26 -9.27 -3.31
N HIS A 127 12.18 -7.99 -3.66
CA HIS A 127 13.36 -7.18 -3.92
C HIS A 127 13.93 -6.60 -2.62
N ARG A 128 15.22 -6.20 -2.66
CA ARG A 128 15.81 -5.41 -1.57
C ARG A 128 15.09 -4.07 -1.46
N GLN A 129 15.03 -3.51 -0.26
CA GLN A 129 14.49 -2.18 -0.06
C GLN A 129 15.34 -1.17 -0.85
N SER A 130 14.69 -0.32 -1.63
CA SER A 130 15.40 0.68 -2.43
C SER A 130 15.74 1.89 -1.57
N SER A 131 16.81 2.62 -1.94
CA SER A 131 17.14 3.91 -1.30
C SER A 131 16.05 4.97 -1.50
N LEU A 132 15.17 4.77 -2.49
CA LEU A 132 13.94 5.53 -2.64
C LEU A 132 12.96 5.19 -1.53
N ALA A 133 12.68 3.90 -1.28
CA ALA A 133 11.78 3.47 -0.21
C ALA A 133 12.23 3.99 1.17
N GLU A 134 13.55 3.99 1.46
CA GLU A 134 14.10 4.57 2.70
C GLU A 134 13.86 6.08 2.84
N ARG A 135 13.99 6.84 1.74
CA ARG A 135 13.71 8.29 1.73
C ARG A 135 12.22 8.59 1.85
N TYR A 136 11.36 7.73 1.31
CA TYR A 136 9.89 7.91 1.35
C TYR A 136 9.28 7.66 2.72
N ASP A 137 9.93 6.87 3.58
CA ASP A 137 9.48 6.64 4.96
C ASP A 137 9.36 7.96 5.77
N GLN A 138 10.08 9.01 5.37
CA GLN A 138 10.03 10.35 5.96
C GLN A 138 8.78 11.17 5.58
N LYS A 139 8.06 10.78 4.51
CA LYS A 139 6.84 11.45 4.00
C LYS A 139 5.54 10.72 4.36
N LYS A 140 5.60 9.72 5.26
CA LYS A 140 4.42 8.93 5.66
C LYS A 140 3.26 9.79 6.17
N ASP A 141 3.56 10.90 6.86
CA ASP A 141 2.55 11.78 7.45
C ASP A 141 1.70 12.49 6.37
N ILE A 142 2.35 13.05 5.33
CA ILE A 142 1.62 13.80 4.30
C ILE A 142 0.72 12.90 3.46
N ASN A 143 1.19 11.73 3.03
CA ASN A 143 0.37 10.81 2.24
C ASN A 143 -0.77 10.22 3.08
N GLY A 144 -0.58 10.03 4.39
CA GLY A 144 -1.67 9.68 5.31
C GLY A 144 -2.78 10.73 5.35
N LYS A 145 -2.40 12.02 5.41
CA LYS A 145 -3.36 13.14 5.33
C LYS A 145 -4.08 13.18 3.99
N ILE A 146 -3.34 13.09 2.88
CA ILE A 146 -3.89 13.06 1.51
C ILE A 146 -4.91 11.93 1.36
N MET A 147 -4.58 10.72 1.80
CA MET A 147 -5.49 9.57 1.71
C MET A 147 -6.81 9.80 2.45
N ARG A 148 -6.78 10.38 3.66
CA ARG A 148 -8.01 10.66 4.43
C ARG A 148 -8.88 11.74 3.78
N ILE A 149 -8.27 12.81 3.28
CA ILE A 149 -9.01 13.84 2.52
C ILE A 149 -9.63 13.19 1.27
N ARG A 150 -8.83 12.40 0.55
CA ARG A 150 -9.24 11.74 -0.68
C ARG A 150 -10.37 10.74 -0.46
N GLU A 151 -10.36 9.98 0.62
CA GLU A 151 -11.47 9.07 0.98
C GLU A 151 -12.78 9.84 1.22
N ALA A 152 -12.72 11.01 1.86
CA ALA A 152 -13.89 11.87 2.04
C ALA A 152 -14.41 12.43 0.71
N GLU A 153 -13.50 12.91 -0.16
CA GLU A 153 -13.85 13.38 -1.52
C GLU A 153 -14.50 12.27 -2.34
N LEU A 154 -13.93 11.07 -2.34
CA LEU A 154 -14.48 9.90 -3.04
C LEU A 154 -15.84 9.50 -2.47
N SER A 155 -16.03 9.58 -1.14
CA SER A 155 -17.30 9.27 -0.51
C SER A 155 -18.41 10.21 -0.94
N GLU A 156 -18.11 11.51 -1.10
CA GLU A 156 -19.08 12.48 -1.59
C GLU A 156 -19.30 12.33 -3.11
N GLN A 157 -18.22 12.16 -3.88
CA GLN A 157 -18.26 11.99 -5.33
C GLN A 157 -19.12 10.78 -5.74
N TYR A 158 -19.03 9.67 -5.00
CA TYR A 158 -19.76 8.44 -5.27
C TYR A 158 -20.90 8.19 -4.26
N LYS A 159 -21.50 9.26 -3.75
CA LYS A 159 -22.61 9.17 -2.81
C LYS A 159 -23.77 8.36 -3.39
N GLY A 160 -24.22 7.36 -2.64
CA GLY A 160 -25.30 6.45 -3.05
C GLY A 160 -24.87 5.31 -3.97
N VAL A 161 -23.61 5.27 -4.42
CA VAL A 161 -23.06 4.13 -5.17
C VAL A 161 -22.70 3.02 -4.17
N TRP A 162 -23.06 1.78 -4.49
CA TRP A 162 -22.65 0.63 -3.69
C TRP A 162 -21.13 0.51 -3.69
N ARG A 163 -20.54 0.13 -2.56
CA ARG A 163 -19.12 -0.14 -2.43
C ARG A 163 -18.92 -1.39 -1.58
N LEU A 164 -17.89 -2.16 -1.87
CA LEU A 164 -17.50 -3.29 -1.03
C LEU A 164 -17.15 -2.77 0.39
N PRO A 165 -17.83 -3.18 1.47
CA PRO A 165 -17.60 -2.64 2.81
C PRO A 165 -16.26 -3.12 3.40
N LEU A 166 -15.77 -2.45 4.44
CA LEU A 166 -14.63 -2.97 5.22
C LEU A 166 -15.10 -4.11 6.14
N CYS A 167 -14.28 -5.15 6.31
CA CYS A 167 -14.64 -6.28 7.16
C CYS A 167 -14.74 -5.86 8.64
N GLY A 168 -15.86 -6.20 9.30
CA GLY A 168 -16.05 -5.94 10.73
C GLY A 168 -16.18 -4.46 11.12
N VAL A 169 -16.38 -3.57 10.16
CA VAL A 169 -16.57 -2.13 10.40
C VAL A 169 -17.99 -1.75 9.98
N SER A 170 -18.76 -1.15 10.88
CA SER A 170 -20.03 -0.51 10.51
C SER A 170 -19.74 0.68 9.60
N GLU A 171 -20.60 0.96 8.63
CA GLU A 171 -20.38 2.08 7.71
C GLU A 171 -20.26 3.40 8.48
N GLN A 172 -19.03 3.88 8.66
CA GLN A 172 -18.75 5.19 9.20
C GLN A 172 -18.78 6.20 8.07
N ALA A 173 -19.30 7.40 8.35
CA ALA A 173 -19.21 8.51 7.44
C ALA A 173 -17.73 8.86 7.22
N TYR A 174 -17.30 8.90 5.96
CA TYR A 174 -15.98 9.39 5.59
C TYR A 174 -16.01 10.92 5.63
N SER A 175 -15.61 11.49 6.77
CA SER A 175 -15.47 12.93 6.92
C SER A 175 -14.04 13.38 6.68
N ASN A 176 -13.88 14.57 6.10
CA ASN A 176 -12.57 15.19 5.95
C ASN A 176 -12.12 15.77 7.31
N PRO A 177 -11.14 15.16 8.00
CA PRO A 177 -10.79 15.60 9.34
C PRO A 177 -9.94 16.86 9.35
N TYR A 178 -9.46 17.33 8.20
CA TYR A 178 -8.57 18.48 8.07
C TYR A 178 -9.29 19.74 7.60
N GLY A 179 -10.55 19.63 7.15
CA GLY A 179 -11.33 20.77 6.66
C GLY A 179 -10.70 21.50 5.47
N MET A 180 -9.82 20.83 4.72
CA MET A 180 -9.12 21.38 3.55
C MET A 180 -9.01 20.36 2.44
N SER A 181 -8.90 20.83 1.20
CA SER A 181 -8.63 20.01 0.02
C SER A 181 -7.17 19.50 0.00
N VAL A 182 -6.91 18.51 -0.85
CA VAL A 182 -5.54 18.03 -1.09
C VAL A 182 -4.66 19.15 -1.66
N GLU A 183 -5.19 19.98 -2.55
CA GLU A 183 -4.51 21.17 -3.09
C GLU A 183 -4.04 22.10 -1.97
N GLN A 184 -4.96 22.51 -1.09
CA GLN A 184 -4.66 23.42 0.02
C GLN A 184 -3.62 22.84 0.98
N LEU A 185 -3.70 21.53 1.24
CA LEU A 185 -2.72 20.82 2.06
C LEU A 185 -1.33 20.87 1.41
N LEU A 186 -1.23 20.59 0.11
CA LEU A 186 0.04 20.59 -0.62
C LEU A 186 0.66 22.00 -0.68
N GLU A 187 -0.14 23.03 -0.94
CA GLU A 187 0.32 24.43 -0.92
C GLU A 187 0.81 24.85 0.46
N ARG A 188 0.16 24.38 1.53
CA ARG A 188 0.60 24.63 2.90
C ARG A 188 1.97 23.99 3.17
N GLU A 189 2.14 22.72 2.81
CA GLU A 189 3.41 22.00 2.98
C GLU A 189 4.54 22.66 2.18
N GLU A 190 4.27 23.13 0.96
CA GLU A 190 5.24 23.85 0.14
C GLU A 190 5.67 25.17 0.81
N ARG A 191 4.72 25.95 1.32
CA ARG A 191 5.02 27.18 2.07
C ARG A 191 5.83 26.91 3.34
N GLU A 192 5.51 25.85 4.07
CA GLU A 192 6.26 25.46 5.27
C GLU A 192 7.68 25.01 4.93
N GLN A 193 7.87 24.25 3.84
CA GLN A 193 9.18 23.88 3.33
C GLN A 193 10.00 25.10 2.92
N GLN A 194 9.43 26.03 2.14
CA GLN A 194 10.11 27.26 1.74
C GLN A 194 10.52 28.11 2.95
N LYS A 195 9.64 28.25 3.95
CA LYS A 195 9.97 28.93 5.22
C LYS A 195 11.12 28.23 5.96
N SER A 196 11.10 26.91 6.03
CA SER A 196 12.16 26.13 6.70
C SER A 196 13.53 26.25 6.00
N GLN A 197 13.52 26.54 4.70
CA GLN A 197 14.71 26.73 3.91
C GLN A 197 15.24 28.18 3.94
N SER A 198 14.45 29.12 4.48
CA SER A 198 14.84 30.53 4.57
C SER A 198 16.11 30.72 5.40
N PRO A 199 17.02 31.64 5.03
CA PRO A 199 18.26 31.90 5.77
C PRO A 199 18.02 32.28 7.23
N ALA A 200 16.95 33.05 7.50
CA ALA A 200 16.57 33.45 8.85
C ALA A 200 16.18 32.24 9.72
N TYR A 201 15.32 31.37 9.20
CA TYR A 201 14.90 30.16 9.94
C TYR A 201 16.09 29.23 10.22
N LYS A 202 16.99 29.03 9.24
CA LYS A 202 18.20 28.22 9.44
C LYS A 202 19.09 28.79 10.54
N ARG A 203 19.32 30.11 10.52
CA ARG A 203 20.10 30.81 11.55
C ARG A 203 19.46 30.65 12.94
N ASP A 204 18.15 30.86 13.06
CA ASP A 204 17.45 30.74 14.33
C ASP A 204 17.47 29.30 14.86
N LYS A 205 17.34 28.31 13.98
CA LYS A 205 17.45 26.89 14.34
C LYS A 205 18.84 26.53 14.87
N GLU A 206 19.90 26.98 14.20
CA GLU A 206 21.28 26.78 14.69
C GLU A 206 21.51 27.41 16.07
N ILE A 207 20.97 28.61 16.29
CA ILE A 207 21.05 29.30 17.58
C ILE A 207 20.34 28.48 18.66
N MET A 208 19.12 28.01 18.40
CA MET A 208 18.34 27.19 19.32
C MET A 208 19.05 25.88 19.67
N GLU A 209 19.63 25.18 18.69
CA GLU A 209 20.39 23.95 18.90
C GLU A 209 21.65 24.20 19.76
N LYS A 210 22.36 25.31 19.54
CA LYS A 210 23.49 25.73 20.38
C LYS A 210 23.06 25.95 21.84
N PHE A 211 21.95 26.63 22.08
CA PHE A 211 21.42 26.83 23.43
C PHE A 211 20.98 25.52 24.10
N ALA A 212 20.30 24.64 23.36
CA ALA A 212 19.89 23.33 23.86
C ALA A 212 21.08 22.46 24.27
N LYS A 213 22.15 22.44 23.45
CA LYS A 213 23.39 21.70 23.74
C LYS A 213 24.10 22.24 24.98
N ARG A 214 24.15 23.57 25.14
CA ARG A 214 24.70 24.22 26.34
C ARG A 214 23.90 23.87 27.61
N LYS A 215 22.56 23.87 27.53
CA LYS A 215 21.68 23.49 28.66
C LYS A 215 21.86 22.03 29.05
N LYS A 216 22.04 21.13 28.09
CA LYS A 216 22.28 19.69 28.33
C LYS A 216 23.64 19.44 29.00
N ASN A 217 24.68 20.18 28.60
CA ASN A 217 26.01 20.09 29.20
C ASN A 217 26.05 20.66 30.63
N LYS A 218 25.27 21.70 30.93
CA LYS A 218 25.13 22.23 32.31
C LYS A 218 24.38 21.30 33.26
N ARG A 219 23.53 20.40 32.76
CA ARG A 219 22.81 19.40 33.57
C ARG A 219 23.60 18.12 33.84
N LYS A 220 24.77 17.96 33.23
CA LYS A 220 25.68 16.81 33.40
C LYS A 220 26.88 17.10 34.31
N LYS A 221 26.96 18.32 34.84
CA LYS A 221 27.84 18.73 35.93
C LYS A 221 26.97 18.94 37.17
#